data_AF-A0A1Y1M3L8-F1
#
_entry.id   AF-A0A1Y1M3L8-F1
#
_cell.length_a   1.000
_cell.length_b   1.000
_cell.length_c   1.000
_cell.angle_alpha   90.00
_cell.angle_beta   90.00
_cell.angle_gamma   90.00
#
_symmetry.space_group_name_H-M   'P 1'
#
loop_
_entity.id
_entity.type
_entity.pdbx_description
1 polymer ?
#
loop_
_entity_poly.entity_id
_entity_poly.type
_entity_poly.pdbx_seq_one_letter_code
_entity_poly.pdbx_strand_id
1 'polypeptide(L)'
;MQAIKGSLRERERNKTFRGDMVDFMLDNKGETDDEPSAKKINLNEDEKAMQLFGFFIGGYDAISALLAYSSYELAVNPDIQRRLREEVEGVTHLTYESLMNMKYLDMVVSGDTALHCGPLLN
;
A
#
# COMPACT_ATOMS: atom_id res chain seq x y z
N MET A 1 -7.04 17.85 -6.42
CA MET A 1 -6.93 17.50 -7.86
C MET A 1 -5.76 18.20 -8.57
N GLN A 2 -5.50 19.51 -8.35
CA GLN A 2 -4.38 20.20 -9.02
C GLN A 2 -3.00 19.56 -8.80
N ALA A 3 -2.72 19.07 -7.58
CA ALA A 3 -1.45 18.39 -7.29
C ALA A 3 -1.25 17.09 -8.12
N ILE A 4 -2.31 16.29 -8.29
CA ILE A 4 -2.27 15.05 -9.09
C ILE A 4 -2.05 15.38 -10.57
N LYS A 5 -2.74 16.40 -11.09
CA LYS A 5 -2.54 16.89 -12.46
C LYS A 5 -1.12 17.42 -12.66
N GLY A 6 -0.58 18.16 -11.69
CA GLY A 6 0.81 18.61 -11.70
C GLY A 6 1.80 17.46 -11.79
N SER A 7 1.63 16.42 -10.97
CA SER A 7 2.46 15.21 -11.02
C SER A 7 2.31 14.43 -12.33
N LEU A 8 1.12 14.37 -12.93
CA LEU A 8 0.90 13.73 -14.23
C LEU A 8 1.70 14.45 -15.32
N ARG A 9 1.56 15.78 -15.41
CA ARG A 9 2.25 16.63 -16.40
C ARG A 9 3.76 16.58 -16.25
N GLU A 10 4.27 16.58 -15.02
CA GLU A 10 5.70 16.51 -14.76
C GLU A 10 6.29 15.18 -15.27
N ARG A 11 5.59 14.07 -15.03
CA ARG A 11 6.04 12.74 -15.44
C ARG A 11 5.89 12.50 -16.94
N GLU A 12 4.85 13.05 -17.56
CA GLU A 12 4.67 13.05 -19.01
C GLU A 12 5.81 13.83 -19.70
N ARG A 13 6.17 15.00 -19.15
CA ARG A 13 7.26 15.82 -19.68
C ARG A 13 8.64 15.19 -19.49
N ASN A 14 8.91 14.65 -18.31
CA ASN A 14 10.23 14.12 -17.96
C ASN A 14 10.43 12.65 -18.37
N LYS A 15 9.36 11.96 -18.84
CA LYS A 15 9.34 10.52 -19.19
C LYS A 15 9.96 9.65 -18.10
N THR A 16 9.71 9.99 -16.85
CA THR A 16 10.22 9.23 -15.70
C THR A 16 9.32 8.03 -15.44
N PHE A 17 9.90 6.84 -15.36
CA PHE A 17 9.21 5.61 -14.97
C PHE A 17 9.58 5.22 -13.54
N ARG A 18 8.57 5.00 -12.70
CA ARG A 18 8.69 4.57 -11.29
C ARG A 18 7.97 3.25 -11.00
N GLY A 19 7.07 2.82 -11.88
CA GLY A 19 6.29 1.60 -11.73
C GLY A 19 5.08 1.75 -10.80
N ASP A 20 4.46 2.93 -10.77
CA ASP A 20 3.27 3.19 -9.95
C ASP A 20 1.99 3.40 -10.79
N MET A 21 0.86 3.64 -10.11
CA MET A 21 -0.43 3.84 -10.80
C MET A 21 -0.45 5.04 -11.75
N VAL A 22 0.40 6.05 -11.54
CA VAL A 22 0.48 7.21 -12.44
C VAL A 22 1.11 6.76 -13.76
N ASP A 23 2.15 5.95 -13.70
CA ASP A 23 2.80 5.41 -14.90
C ASP A 23 1.90 4.43 -15.65
N PHE A 24 1.09 3.66 -14.92
CA PHE A 24 0.03 2.84 -15.51
C PHE A 24 -1.01 3.68 -16.28
N MET A 25 -1.44 4.82 -15.72
CA MET A 25 -2.37 5.73 -16.38
C MET A 25 -1.75 6.51 -17.54
N LEU A 26 -0.43 6.68 -17.55
CA LEU A 26 0.31 7.32 -18.65
C LEU A 26 0.69 6.34 -19.77
N ASP A 27 0.51 5.03 -19.57
CA ASP A 27 0.92 3.98 -20.51
C ASP A 27 2.41 4.09 -20.89
N ASN A 28 3.25 4.52 -19.94
CA ASN A 28 4.69 4.72 -20.14
C ASN A 28 5.49 3.39 -20.19
N LYS A 29 4.84 2.25 -20.46
CA LYS A 29 5.57 1.03 -20.78
C LYS A 29 6.36 1.32 -22.04
N GLY A 30 7.70 1.33 -21.94
CA GLY A 30 8.54 1.37 -23.12
C GLY A 30 8.06 0.30 -24.10
N GLU A 31 7.91 0.69 -25.36
CA GLU A 31 7.48 -0.20 -26.45
C GLU A 31 8.32 -1.49 -26.41
N THR A 32 7.76 -2.55 -25.84
CA THR A 32 8.20 -3.92 -26.06
C THR A 32 7.10 -4.57 -26.85
N ASP A 33 7.36 -4.77 -28.14
CA ASP A 33 6.40 -5.09 -29.21
C ASP A 33 5.70 -6.47 -29.13
N ASP A 34 5.79 -7.22 -28.03
CA ASP A 34 5.50 -8.67 -28.06
C ASP A 34 4.42 -9.19 -27.09
N GLU A 35 3.54 -8.35 -26.55
CA GLU A 35 2.33 -8.86 -25.89
C GLU A 35 1.07 -8.09 -26.30
N PRO A 36 -0.12 -8.74 -26.38
CA PRO A 36 -1.39 -8.09 -26.62
C PRO A 36 -1.74 -7.26 -25.38
N SER A 37 -1.08 -6.11 -25.31
CA SER A 37 -0.98 -5.27 -24.14
C SER A 37 -2.35 -4.69 -23.82
N ALA A 38 -2.64 -4.75 -22.52
CA ALA A 38 -3.81 -4.19 -21.88
C ALA A 38 -4.34 -2.95 -22.61
N LYS A 39 -5.57 -3.08 -23.13
CA LYS A 39 -6.44 -2.04 -23.67
C LYS A 39 -5.93 -0.62 -23.36
N LYS A 40 -5.36 0.06 -24.37
CA LYS A 40 -4.91 1.46 -24.25
C LYS A 40 -5.96 2.28 -23.51
N ILE A 41 -5.59 2.77 -22.32
CA ILE A 41 -6.47 3.59 -21.48
C ILE A 41 -6.49 4.99 -22.11
N ASN A 42 -7.36 5.16 -23.11
CA ASN A 42 -7.65 6.46 -23.73
C ASN A 42 -8.58 7.27 -22.81
N LEU A 43 -8.02 7.75 -21.70
CA LEU A 43 -8.68 8.69 -20.80
C LEU A 43 -8.06 10.08 -20.97
N ASN A 44 -8.88 11.12 -20.84
CA ASN A 44 -8.38 12.49 -20.80
C ASN A 44 -7.63 12.76 -19.48
N GLU A 45 -6.81 13.82 -19.43
CA GLU A 45 -6.04 14.20 -18.23
C GLU A 45 -6.93 14.31 -16.98
N ASP A 46 -8.12 14.88 -17.14
CA ASP A 46 -9.08 15.06 -16.06
C ASP A 46 -9.64 13.74 -15.54
N GLU A 47 -9.88 12.78 -16.44
CA GLU A 47 -10.38 11.44 -16.09
C GLU A 47 -9.28 10.63 -15.40
N LYS A 48 -8.03 10.70 -15.90
CA LYS A 48 -6.86 10.10 -15.24
C LYS A 48 -6.67 10.65 -13.83
N ALA A 49 -6.74 11.97 -13.69
CA ALA A 49 -6.61 12.63 -12.39
C ALA A 49 -7.75 12.27 -11.44
N MET A 50 -8.99 12.15 -11.95
CA MET A 50 -10.14 11.72 -11.16
C MET A 50 -9.99 10.29 -10.67
N GLN A 51 -9.54 9.37 -11.53
CA GLN A 51 -9.34 7.97 -11.17
C GLN A 51 -8.25 7.79 -10.12
N LEU A 52 -7.12 8.47 -10.28
CA LEU A 52 -6.03 8.47 -9.29
C LEU A 52 -6.50 9.04 -7.94
N PHE A 53 -7.29 10.11 -7.98
CA PHE A 53 -7.86 10.71 -6.78
C PHE A 53 -8.87 9.80 -6.09
N GLY A 54 -9.71 9.11 -6.87
CA GLY A 54 -10.66 8.13 -6.36
C GLY A 54 -9.97 6.97 -5.66
N PHE A 55 -8.91 6.43 -6.25
CA PHE A 55 -8.09 5.39 -5.60
C PHE A 55 -7.48 5.87 -4.28
N PHE A 56 -6.94 7.10 -4.26
CA PHE A 56 -6.37 7.68 -3.06
C PHE A 56 -7.40 7.81 -1.94
N ILE A 57 -8.56 8.40 -2.20
CA ILE A 57 -9.61 8.56 -1.17
C ILE A 57 -10.16 7.21 -0.72
N GLY A 58 -10.44 6.31 -1.67
CA GLY A 58 -11.01 5.01 -1.37
C GLY A 58 -10.13 4.14 -0.48
N GLY A 59 -8.80 4.25 -0.63
CA GLY A 59 -7.85 3.57 0.25
C GLY A 59 -7.55 4.33 1.54
N TYR A 60 -7.55 5.67 1.50
CA TYR A 60 -7.11 6.51 2.62
C TYR A 60 -7.93 6.29 3.89
N ASP A 61 -9.26 6.34 3.79
CA ASP A 61 -10.12 6.26 4.97
C ASP A 61 -9.96 4.90 5.67
N ALA A 62 -10.07 3.81 4.92
CA ALA A 62 -9.92 2.45 5.42
C ALA A 62 -8.53 2.18 6.04
N ILE A 63 -7.45 2.58 5.37
CA ILE A 63 -6.09 2.39 5.88
C ILE A 63 -5.84 3.27 7.12
N SER A 64 -6.35 4.50 7.14
CA SER A 64 -6.17 5.40 8.29
C SER A 64 -6.88 4.86 9.53
N ALA A 65 -8.10 4.32 9.38
CA ALA A 65 -8.82 3.67 10.46
C ALA A 65 -8.07 2.43 10.94
N LEU A 66 -7.65 1.55 10.03
CA LEU A 66 -6.88 0.35 10.36
C LEU A 66 -5.62 0.69 11.17
N LEU A 67 -4.82 1.66 10.70
CA LEU A 67 -3.61 2.09 11.39
C LEU A 67 -3.91 2.69 12.76
N ALA A 68 -4.99 3.45 12.90
CA ALA A 68 -5.41 4.00 14.19
C ALA A 68 -5.79 2.90 15.18
N TYR A 69 -6.59 1.92 14.75
CA TYR A 69 -6.98 0.77 15.58
C TYR A 69 -5.78 -0.10 15.94
N SER A 70 -4.95 -0.51 14.98
CA SER A 70 -3.75 -1.30 15.26
C SER A 70 -2.79 -0.57 16.21
N SER A 71 -2.61 0.74 16.03
CA SER A 71 -1.75 1.54 16.91
C SER A 71 -2.33 1.66 18.32
N TYR A 72 -3.66 1.79 18.45
CA TYR A 72 -4.35 1.79 19.73
C TYR A 72 -4.18 0.45 20.46
N GLU A 73 -4.44 -0.67 19.79
CA GLU A 73 -4.30 -2.00 20.37
C GLU A 73 -2.86 -2.29 20.83
N LEU A 74 -1.86 -1.86 20.05
CA LEU A 74 -0.45 -1.98 20.44
C LEU A 74 -0.08 -1.09 21.64
N ALA A 75 -0.70 0.08 21.78
CA ALA A 75 -0.46 0.97 22.91
C ALA A 75 -1.09 0.44 24.22
N VAL A 76 -2.24 -0.22 24.14
CA VAL A 76 -2.93 -0.82 25.30
C VAL A 76 -2.27 -2.14 25.72
N ASN A 77 -1.70 -2.89 24.78
CA ASN A 77 -1.10 -4.20 25.03
C ASN A 77 0.43 -4.19 24.82
N PRO A 78 1.23 -3.73 25.81
CA PRO A 78 2.68 -3.62 25.68
C PRO A 78 3.39 -4.96 25.44
N ASP A 79 2.81 -6.08 25.89
CA ASP A 79 3.34 -7.42 25.63
C ASP A 79 3.25 -7.81 24.16
N ILE A 80 2.12 -7.51 23.51
CA ILE A 80 1.90 -7.72 22.08
C ILE A 80 2.86 -6.81 21.28
N GLN A 81 2.97 -5.55 21.69
CA GLN A 81 3.88 -4.59 21.04
C GLN A 81 5.34 -5.04 21.09
N ARG A 82 5.81 -5.55 22.23
CA ARG A 82 7.17 -6.07 22.39
C ARG A 82 7.40 -7.27 21.48
N ARG A 83 6.48 -8.22 21.44
CA ARG A 83 6.59 -9.43 20.61
C ARG A 83 6.62 -9.10 19.12
N LEU A 84 5.78 -8.16 18.67
CA LEU A 84 5.80 -7.65 17.30
C LEU A 84 7.13 -6.96 16.98
N ARG A 85 7.65 -6.14 17.91
CA ARG A 85 8.92 -5.46 17.74
C ARG A 85 10.09 -6.45 17.61
N GLU A 86 10.11 -7.50 18.43
CA GLU A 86 11.12 -8.57 18.33
C GLU A 86 11.07 -9.27 16.95
N GLU A 87 9.87 -9.54 16.41
CA GLU A 87 9.73 -10.11 15.07
C GLU A 87 10.29 -9.16 13.99
N VAL A 88 9.97 -7.86 14.08
CA VAL A 88 10.41 -6.86 13.10
C VAL A 88 11.93 -6.60 13.21
N GLU A 89 12.47 -6.48 14.41
CA GLU A 89 13.91 -6.28 14.65
C GLU A 89 14.75 -7.51 14.25
N GLY A 90 14.14 -8.70 14.24
CA GLY A 90 14.76 -9.92 13.73
C GLY A 90 14.99 -9.94 12.22
N VAL A 91 14.35 -9.05 11.45
CA VAL A 91 14.48 -8.99 9.99
C VAL A 91 15.60 -8.02 9.60
N THR A 92 16.71 -8.58 9.10
CA THR A 92 17.89 -7.79 8.72
C THR A 92 17.75 -7.06 7.38
N HIS A 93 17.00 -7.64 6.44
CA HIS A 93 16.75 -7.08 5.11
C HIS A 93 15.26 -7.08 4.83
N LEU A 94 14.68 -5.89 4.69
CA LEU A 94 13.28 -5.73 4.34
C LEU A 94 13.10 -6.06 2.85
N THR A 95 12.77 -7.31 2.56
CA THR A 95 12.34 -7.76 1.22
C THR A 95 10.84 -8.05 1.22
N TYR A 96 10.24 -8.13 0.03
CA TYR A 96 8.84 -8.52 -0.11
C TYR A 96 8.56 -9.89 0.54
N GLU A 97 9.45 -10.86 0.33
CA GLU A 97 9.35 -12.18 0.95
C GLU A 97 9.49 -12.11 2.47
N SER A 98 10.43 -11.32 2.97
CA SER A 98 10.60 -11.14 4.42
C SER A 98 9.36 -10.53 5.07
N LEU A 99 8.72 -9.55 4.42
CA LEU A 99 7.48 -8.95 4.91
C LEU A 99 6.32 -9.96 4.94
N MET A 100 6.16 -10.75 3.87
CA MET A 100 5.14 -11.80 3.80
C MET A 100 5.35 -12.93 4.82
N ASN A 101 6.60 -13.10 5.31
CA ASN A 101 6.94 -14.10 6.32
C ASN A 101 6.72 -13.61 7.77
N MET A 102 6.41 -12.34 8.00
CA MET A 102 6.10 -11.78 9.33
C MET A 102 4.68 -12.18 9.77
N LYS A 103 4.57 -13.35 10.42
CA LYS A 103 3.29 -13.91 10.82
C LYS A 103 2.63 -13.11 11.95
N TYR A 104 3.42 -12.58 12.87
CA TYR A 104 2.87 -11.82 13.99
C TYR A 104 2.37 -10.45 13.54
N LEU A 105 3.07 -9.80 12.61
CA LEU A 105 2.58 -8.59 11.94
C LEU A 105 1.23 -8.83 11.24
N ASP A 106 1.08 -9.93 10.51
CA ASP A 106 -0.17 -10.28 9.83
C ASP A 106 -1.34 -10.43 10.83
N MET A 107 -1.11 -11.12 11.95
CA MET A 107 -2.13 -11.28 13.01
C MET A 107 -2.53 -9.95 13.70
N VAL A 108 -1.61 -8.99 13.79
CA VAL A 108 -1.91 -7.66 14.36
C VAL A 108 -2.70 -6.81 13.36
N VAL A 109 -2.35 -6.89 12.08
CA VAL A 109 -3.01 -6.11 11.01
C VAL A 109 -4.38 -6.70 10.65
N SER A 110 -4.55 -8.02 10.70
CA SER A 110 -5.85 -8.67 10.48
C SER A 110 -6.87 -8.38 11.60
N GLY A 111 -6.40 -7.87 12.74
CA GLY A 111 -7.23 -7.69 13.94
C GLY A 111 -7.53 -9.00 14.68
N ASP A 112 -6.95 -10.13 14.26
CA ASP A 112 -7.16 -11.43 14.89
C ASP A 112 -6.65 -11.47 16.33
N THR A 113 -5.64 -10.66 16.66
CA THR A 113 -5.14 -10.54 18.02
C THR A 113 -6.23 -10.07 19.02
N ALA A 114 -7.20 -9.25 18.60
CA ALA A 114 -8.30 -8.84 19.47
C ALA A 114 -9.37 -9.95 19.64
N LEU A 115 -9.58 -10.79 18.63
CA LEU A 115 -10.61 -11.84 18.63
C LEU A 115 -10.12 -13.18 19.23
N HIS A 116 -8.82 -13.49 19.12
CA HIS A 116 -8.22 -14.74 19.58
C HIS A 116 -7.41 -14.62 20.88
N CYS A 117 -7.31 -13.45 21.52
CA CYS A 117 -6.77 -13.32 22.89
C CYS A 117 -7.78 -13.76 23.97
N GLY A 118 -8.49 -14.85 23.73
CA GLY A 118 -9.40 -15.52 24.67
C GLY A 118 -8.81 -16.76 25.35
N PRO A 119 -7.96 -17.60 24.69
CA PRO A 119 -7.51 -18.84 25.35
C PRO A 119 -6.01 -19.18 25.22
N LEU A 120 -5.09 -18.20 25.12
CA LEU A 120 -3.64 -18.48 25.15
C LEU A 120 -2.93 -17.98 26.42
N LEU A 121 -3.68 -17.69 27.49
CA LEU A 121 -3.19 -17.46 28.85
C LEU A 121 -3.66 -18.58 29.80
N ASN A 122 -3.39 -19.84 29.44
CA ASN A 122 -3.32 -20.97 30.38
C ASN A 122 -2.20 -21.92 29.96
#